data_AF-A0A0W8E3K2-F1
#
_entry.id   AF-A0A0W8E3K2-F1
#
_cell.length_a   1.000
_cell.length_b   1.000
_cell.length_c   1.000
_cell.angle_alpha   90.00
_cell.angle_beta   90.00
_cell.angle_gamma   90.00
#
_symmetry.space_group_name_H-M   'P 1'
#
loop_
_entity.id
_entity.type
_entity.pdbx_description
1 polymer ?
#
loop_
_entity_poly.entity_id
_entity_poly.type
_entity_poly.pdbx_seq_one_letter_code
_entity_poly.pdbx_strand_id
1 'polypeptide(L)'
;MEACRLAVRDNHPMDTIINIPGKADSTRIGKGYCTVIAGPCAVESPEKYLEIALQVKKMGAHVLRGGAFKPRTSPYSFAGLGIQGLKILEEAREITGLPVITELMDIRDLDQVCRYSDIIQIGSRNMQNFSLLREVGRVNKPVMVKRGLSATIEEWLLAAEYVLCEGNREVILCERGIRTFEGMTRNTVDIGQLHY
;
A
#
# COMPACT_ATOMS: atom_id res chain seq x y z
N MET A 1 3.25 -23.15 19.55
CA MET A 1 3.30 -22.91 18.10
C MET A 1 3.61 -21.45 17.94
N GLU A 2 4.71 -21.09 17.29
CA GLU A 2 4.92 -19.69 16.90
C GLU A 2 3.76 -19.27 16.01
N ALA A 3 3.11 -18.15 16.35
CA ALA A 3 1.92 -17.69 15.65
C ALA A 3 2.24 -17.28 14.20
N CYS A 4 3.48 -16.85 13.92
CA CYS A 4 3.96 -16.40 12.62
C CYS A 4 5.24 -17.16 12.24
N ARG A 5 5.33 -17.62 10.98
CA ARG A 5 6.46 -18.41 10.49
C ARG A 5 7.16 -17.76 9.30
N LEU A 6 6.42 -17.25 8.33
CA LEU A 6 6.95 -16.73 7.07
C LEU A 6 7.32 -15.24 7.16
N ALA A 7 6.63 -14.45 7.99
CA ALA A 7 6.92 -13.03 8.15
C ALA A 7 8.05 -12.73 9.16
N VAL A 8 8.54 -13.74 9.89
CA VAL A 8 9.62 -13.60 10.89
C VAL A 8 10.99 -13.92 10.31
N ARG A 9 12.00 -13.21 10.81
CA ARG A 9 13.41 -13.36 10.36
C ARG A 9 14.01 -14.71 10.70
N ASP A 10 13.58 -15.37 11.78
CA ASP A 10 14.16 -16.63 12.24
C ASP A 10 14.08 -17.73 11.17
N ASN A 11 13.02 -17.72 10.36
CA ASN A 11 12.84 -18.64 9.23
C ASN A 11 13.33 -18.06 7.89
N HIS A 12 13.56 -16.75 7.82
CA HIS A 12 13.96 -16.01 6.61
C HIS A 12 14.99 -14.92 6.99
N PRO A 13 16.27 -15.29 7.19
CA PRO A 13 17.27 -14.37 7.76
C PRO A 13 17.70 -13.27 6.79
N MET A 14 17.47 -13.45 5.49
CA MET A 14 17.81 -12.48 4.45
C MET A 14 16.75 -11.39 4.35
N ASP A 15 17.19 -10.15 4.17
CA ASP A 15 16.29 -9.03 3.95
C ASP A 15 15.55 -9.18 2.60
N THR A 16 14.22 -9.08 2.64
CA THR A 16 13.39 -9.01 1.44
C THR A 16 13.59 -7.65 0.76
N ILE A 17 14.01 -7.67 -0.51
CA ILE A 17 14.08 -6.49 -1.37
C ILE A 17 13.04 -6.66 -2.47
N ILE A 18 12.04 -5.78 -2.49
CA ILE A 18 10.97 -5.79 -3.49
C ILE A 18 11.40 -4.89 -4.65
N ASN A 19 11.47 -5.48 -5.84
CA ASN A 19 11.83 -4.78 -7.08
C ASN A 19 10.55 -4.45 -7.85
N ILE A 20 10.25 -3.17 -7.98
CA ILE A 20 9.09 -2.69 -8.72
C ILE A 20 9.59 -2.15 -10.06
N PRO A 21 9.29 -2.82 -11.18
CA PRO A 21 9.69 -2.32 -12.49
C PRO A 21 8.94 -1.02 -12.80
N GLY A 22 9.67 0.07 -13.02
CA GLY A 22 9.13 1.29 -13.62
C GLY A 22 9.49 1.34 -15.10
N LYS A 23 8.87 2.26 -15.85
CA LYS A 23 9.21 2.45 -17.27
C LYS A 23 10.52 3.20 -17.48
N ALA A 24 10.88 4.06 -16.52
CA ALA A 24 12.12 4.84 -16.57
C ALA A 24 13.27 4.14 -15.82
N ASP A 25 12.99 3.64 -14.62
CA ASP A 25 13.94 2.90 -13.79
C ASP A 25 13.17 1.96 -12.85
N SER A 26 13.85 0.96 -12.30
CA SER A 26 13.33 0.08 -11.27
C SER A 26 13.39 0.74 -9.89
N THR A 27 12.26 0.71 -9.16
CA THR A 27 12.20 1.17 -7.77
C THR A 27 12.41 -0.03 -6.84
N ARG A 28 13.29 0.12 -5.85
CA ARG A 28 13.56 -0.90 -4.83
C ARG A 28 13.02 -0.47 -3.48
N ILE A 29 12.34 -1.38 -2.79
CA ILE A 29 11.86 -1.20 -1.40
C ILE A 29 12.50 -2.28 -0.53
N GLY A 30 13.25 -1.87 0.49
CA GLY A 30 13.92 -2.77 1.42
C GLY A 30 15.23 -2.18 1.94
N LYS A 31 16.03 -3.00 2.63
CA LYS A 31 17.31 -2.57 3.23
C LYS A 31 18.24 -1.90 2.21
N GLY A 32 18.79 -0.75 2.59
CA GLY A 32 19.68 0.06 1.75
C GLY A 32 18.95 1.05 0.84
N TYR A 33 17.62 1.06 0.80
CA TYR A 33 16.82 1.97 -0.01
C TYR A 33 15.85 2.78 0.85
N CYS A 34 15.75 4.09 0.58
CA CYS A 34 14.75 4.97 1.18
C CYS A 34 13.75 5.39 0.09
N THR A 35 12.68 4.62 -0.05
CA THR A 35 11.69 4.82 -1.12
C THR A 35 10.64 5.86 -0.72
N VAL A 36 10.52 6.91 -1.52
CA VAL A 36 9.51 7.96 -1.33
C VAL A 36 8.28 7.68 -2.20
N ILE A 37 7.14 7.47 -1.55
CA ILE A 37 5.83 7.29 -2.18
C ILE A 37 5.00 8.56 -1.99
N ALA A 38 4.67 9.26 -3.07
CA ALA A 38 4.04 10.58 -3.01
C ALA A 38 2.86 10.74 -3.98
N GLY A 39 1.92 11.62 -3.62
CA GLY A 39 0.71 11.86 -4.41
C GLY A 39 -0.50 12.15 -3.52
N PRO A 40 -1.61 12.60 -4.12
CA PRO A 40 -2.78 13.04 -3.36
C PRO A 40 -3.50 11.87 -2.65
N CYS A 41 -4.35 12.23 -1.69
CA CYS A 41 -5.14 11.26 -0.94
C CYS A 41 -6.15 10.52 -1.83
N ALA A 42 -6.77 11.23 -2.77
CA ALA A 42 -7.76 10.72 -3.72
C ALA A 42 -7.41 11.20 -5.13
N VAL A 43 -7.79 10.42 -6.13
CA VAL A 43 -7.76 10.85 -7.54
C VAL A 43 -9.09 11.53 -7.82
N GLU A 44 -9.06 12.82 -8.18
CA GLU A 44 -10.26 13.67 -8.29
C GLU A 44 -10.43 14.27 -9.69
N SER A 45 -9.34 14.63 -10.37
CA SER A 45 -9.36 15.07 -11.76
C SER A 45 -8.08 14.63 -12.48
N PRO A 46 -8.14 14.32 -13.79
CA PRO A 46 -6.96 13.96 -14.57
C PRO A 46 -5.90 15.07 -14.54
N GLU A 47 -6.31 16.31 -14.83
CA GLU A 47 -5.41 17.45 -15.03
C GLU A 47 -4.62 17.75 -13.75
N LYS A 48 -5.32 17.82 -12.60
CA LYS A 48 -4.70 18.07 -11.30
C LYS A 48 -3.82 16.92 -10.86
N TYR A 49 -4.25 15.67 -11.09
CA TYR A 49 -3.46 14.52 -10.71
C TYR A 49 -2.14 14.46 -11.50
N LEU A 50 -2.20 14.68 -12.82
CA LEU A 50 -1.04 14.69 -13.70
C LEU A 50 -0.07 15.82 -13.37
N GLU A 51 -0.57 17.01 -13.05
CA GLU A 51 0.26 18.13 -12.58
C GLU A 51 1.04 17.74 -11.31
N ILE A 52 0.35 17.19 -10.31
CA ILE A 52 0.98 16.74 -9.06
C ILE A 52 1.98 15.61 -9.34
N ALA A 53 1.62 14.64 -10.19
CA ALA A 53 2.48 13.51 -10.52
C ALA A 53 3.82 13.96 -11.14
N LEU A 54 3.77 14.93 -12.05
CA LEU A 54 4.96 15.55 -12.64
C LEU A 54 5.78 16.34 -11.61
N GLN A 55 5.12 17.06 -10.71
CA GLN A 55 5.81 17.80 -9.64
C GLN A 55 6.52 16.86 -8.67
N VAL A 56 5.85 15.84 -8.14
CA VAL A 56 6.47 14.92 -7.18
C VAL A 56 7.60 14.10 -7.83
N LYS A 57 7.49 13.76 -9.12
CA LYS A 57 8.61 13.17 -9.89
C LYS A 57 9.82 14.10 -9.88
N LYS A 58 9.63 15.39 -10.21
CA LYS A 58 10.71 16.38 -10.20
C LYS A 58 11.35 16.54 -8.81
N MET A 59 10.58 16.31 -7.74
CA MET A 59 11.06 16.35 -6.35
C MET A 59 11.73 15.06 -5.87
N GLY A 60 11.84 14.03 -6.73
CA GLY A 60 12.52 12.76 -6.39
C GLY A 60 11.61 11.68 -5.80
N ALA A 61 10.30 11.72 -6.05
CA ALA A 61 9.42 10.60 -5.72
C ALA A 61 9.75 9.36 -6.56
N HIS A 62 9.62 8.18 -5.95
CA HIS A 62 9.94 6.89 -6.57
C HIS A 62 8.69 6.10 -6.96
N VAL A 63 7.55 6.38 -6.31
CA VAL A 63 6.26 5.75 -6.56
C VAL A 63 5.16 6.81 -6.42
N LEU A 64 4.22 6.82 -7.35
CA LEU A 64 3.01 7.63 -7.29
C LEU A 64 1.93 6.94 -6.46
N ARG A 65 1.23 7.69 -5.60
CA ARG A 65 0.04 7.19 -4.89
C ARG A 65 -1.22 7.96 -5.25
N GLY A 66 -2.37 7.30 -5.17
CA GLY A 66 -3.67 7.95 -5.30
C GLY A 66 -4.80 6.97 -4.98
N GLY A 67 -5.77 7.39 -4.18
CA GLY A 67 -6.94 6.56 -3.89
C GLY A 67 -7.98 6.67 -4.99
N ALA A 68 -8.11 5.65 -5.83
CA ALA A 68 -9.21 5.54 -6.80
C ALA A 68 -10.55 5.19 -6.12
N PHE A 69 -10.47 4.44 -5.01
CA PHE A 69 -11.57 4.10 -4.12
C PHE A 69 -11.27 4.67 -2.72
N LYS A 70 -12.28 5.22 -2.03
CA LYS A 70 -12.09 5.85 -0.71
C LYS A 70 -12.96 5.20 0.36
N PRO A 71 -12.37 4.66 1.45
CA PRO A 71 -13.14 4.21 2.61
C PRO A 71 -13.63 5.43 3.39
N ARG A 72 -14.92 5.74 3.27
CA ARG A 72 -15.54 6.90 3.93
C ARG A 72 -16.37 6.44 5.13
N THR A 73 -16.31 7.23 6.20
CA THR A 73 -17.18 7.06 7.37
C THR A 73 -18.63 7.43 7.06
N SER A 74 -18.86 8.34 6.10
CA SER A 74 -20.18 8.78 5.65
C SER A 74 -20.43 8.36 4.20
N PRO A 75 -21.63 7.83 3.87
CA PRO A 75 -21.96 7.40 2.51
C PRO A 75 -22.17 8.57 1.52
N TYR A 76 -22.37 9.79 2.02
CA TYR A 76 -22.56 10.99 1.17
C TYR A 76 -21.24 11.65 0.77
N SER A 77 -20.13 11.14 1.30
CA SER A 77 -18.80 11.62 0.97
C SER A 77 -18.33 11.10 -0.37
N PHE A 78 -17.49 11.88 -1.08
CA PHE A 78 -16.82 11.43 -2.29
C PHE A 78 -16.15 10.06 -2.10
N ALA A 79 -16.62 9.07 -2.86
CA ALA A 79 -16.22 7.66 -2.76
C ALA A 79 -14.98 7.32 -3.64
N GLY A 80 -14.49 8.28 -4.42
CA GLY A 80 -13.47 8.07 -5.44
C GLY A 80 -14.07 7.94 -6.84
N LEU A 81 -13.22 8.04 -7.87
CA LEU A 81 -13.60 7.89 -9.28
C LEU A 81 -13.66 6.41 -9.73
N GLY A 82 -13.33 5.45 -8.86
CA GLY A 82 -13.27 4.03 -9.17
C GLY A 82 -12.37 3.77 -10.38
N ILE A 83 -12.90 3.07 -11.38
CA ILE A 83 -12.17 2.71 -12.60
C ILE A 83 -11.61 3.92 -13.37
N GLN A 84 -12.30 5.06 -13.36
CA GLN A 84 -11.79 6.28 -14.01
C GLN A 84 -10.55 6.80 -13.27
N GLY A 85 -10.55 6.72 -11.94
CA GLY A 85 -9.38 7.03 -11.12
C GLY A 85 -8.20 6.11 -11.39
N LEU A 86 -8.45 4.82 -11.61
CA LEU A 86 -7.42 3.84 -11.99
C LEU A 86 -6.80 4.15 -13.36
N LYS A 87 -7.62 4.56 -14.35
CA LYS A 87 -7.11 4.97 -15.67
C LYS A 87 -6.24 6.22 -15.60
N ILE A 88 -6.60 7.19 -14.75
CA ILE A 88 -5.76 8.38 -14.50
C ILE A 88 -4.41 7.99 -13.87
N LEU A 89 -4.40 7.02 -12.95
CA LEU A 89 -3.16 6.50 -12.36
C LEU A 89 -2.26 5.84 -13.41
N GLU A 90 -2.86 5.06 -14.32
CA GLU A 90 -2.14 4.47 -15.45
C GLU A 90 -1.57 5.56 -16.37
N GLU A 91 -2.36 6.56 -16.76
CA GLU A 91 -1.88 7.68 -17.57
C GLU A 91 -0.71 8.42 -16.90
N ALA A 92 -0.81 8.66 -15.58
CA ALA A 92 0.27 9.26 -14.81
C ALA A 92 1.53 8.38 -14.81
N ARG A 93 1.39 7.06 -14.68
CA ARG A 93 2.50 6.10 -14.82
C ARG A 93 3.12 6.15 -16.21
N GLU A 94 2.32 6.25 -17.27
CA GLU A 94 2.81 6.37 -18.65
C GLU A 94 3.65 7.65 -18.85
N ILE A 95 3.14 8.78 -18.37
CA ILE A 95 3.78 10.10 -18.55
C ILE A 95 5.02 10.24 -17.67
N THR A 96 4.94 9.80 -16.42
CA THR A 96 6.03 9.98 -15.45
C THR A 96 7.04 8.84 -15.48
N GLY A 97 6.65 7.65 -15.95
CA GLY A 97 7.43 6.43 -15.83
C GLY A 97 7.58 5.89 -14.40
N LEU A 98 6.95 6.53 -13.41
CA LEU A 98 6.96 6.09 -12.02
C LEU A 98 5.88 5.02 -11.79
N PRO A 99 6.17 3.95 -11.02
CA PRO A 99 5.15 2.98 -10.63
C PRO A 99 4.07 3.61 -9.75
N VAL A 100 2.89 2.99 -9.70
CA VAL A 100 1.70 3.45 -8.97
C VAL A 100 1.27 2.48 -7.87
N ILE A 101 0.87 3.04 -6.73
CA ILE A 101 0.20 2.34 -5.64
C ILE A 101 -1.21 2.89 -5.43
N THR A 102 -2.19 1.99 -5.32
CA THR A 102 -3.59 2.33 -5.01
C THR A 102 -4.19 1.34 -4.03
N GLU A 103 -5.25 1.75 -3.34
CA GLU A 103 -5.92 0.95 -2.33
C GLU A 103 -6.95 0.01 -2.95
N LEU A 104 -6.87 -1.28 -2.59
CA LEU A 104 -7.92 -2.25 -2.83
C LEU A 104 -8.84 -2.31 -1.62
N MET A 105 -10.12 -2.03 -1.83
CA MET A 105 -11.13 -2.03 -0.76
C MET A 105 -12.01 -3.27 -0.76
N ASP A 106 -12.30 -3.80 -1.94
CA ASP A 106 -13.24 -4.89 -2.17
C ASP A 106 -12.64 -5.87 -3.19
N ILE A 107 -12.87 -7.16 -2.99
CA ILE A 107 -12.36 -8.21 -3.87
C ILE A 107 -12.88 -8.08 -5.31
N ARG A 108 -14.07 -7.52 -5.50
CA ARG A 108 -14.68 -7.31 -6.83
C ARG A 108 -13.85 -6.39 -7.71
N ASP A 109 -13.03 -5.54 -7.12
CA ASP A 109 -12.17 -4.59 -7.83
C ASP A 109 -10.74 -5.12 -8.04
N LEU A 110 -10.41 -6.33 -7.56
CA LEU A 110 -9.05 -6.88 -7.56
C LEU A 110 -8.45 -6.91 -8.97
N ASP A 111 -9.19 -7.44 -9.96
CA ASP A 111 -8.69 -7.55 -11.34
C ASP A 111 -8.37 -6.17 -11.93
N GLN A 112 -9.21 -5.17 -11.66
CA GLN A 112 -8.97 -3.82 -12.15
C GLN A 112 -7.78 -3.19 -11.42
N VAL A 113 -7.69 -3.30 -10.10
CA VAL A 113 -6.53 -2.78 -9.34
C VAL A 113 -5.23 -3.45 -9.81
N CYS A 114 -5.24 -4.78 -9.99
CA CYS A 114 -4.13 -5.54 -10.56
C CYS A 114 -3.76 -5.11 -11.98
N ARG A 115 -4.70 -4.60 -12.78
CA ARG A 115 -4.38 -4.10 -14.12
C ARG A 115 -3.68 -2.74 -14.08
N TYR A 116 -4.16 -1.81 -13.23
CA TYR A 116 -3.75 -0.41 -13.30
C TYR A 116 -2.71 0.03 -12.26
N SER A 117 -2.45 -0.75 -11.21
CA SER A 117 -1.40 -0.43 -10.23
C SER A 117 -0.11 -1.21 -10.48
N ASP A 118 0.94 -0.95 -9.71
CA ASP A 118 2.16 -1.76 -9.61
C ASP A 118 2.34 -2.30 -8.18
N ILE A 119 1.70 -1.65 -7.20
CA ILE A 119 1.61 -2.10 -5.81
C ILE A 119 0.13 -2.04 -5.38
N ILE A 120 -0.33 -3.05 -4.64
CA ILE A 120 -1.67 -3.08 -4.05
C ILE A 120 -1.56 -2.66 -2.59
N GLN A 121 -2.32 -1.64 -2.17
CA GLN A 121 -2.38 -1.24 -0.78
C GLN A 121 -3.62 -1.84 -0.10
N ILE A 122 -3.42 -2.51 1.03
CA ILE A 122 -4.46 -2.84 2.00
C ILE A 122 -4.49 -1.77 3.07
N GLY A 123 -5.59 -1.02 3.14
CA GLY A 123 -5.78 0.04 4.13
C GLY A 123 -5.97 -0.49 5.55
N SER A 124 -5.70 0.34 6.56
CA SER A 124 -5.78 -0.03 7.98
C SER A 124 -7.13 -0.60 8.43
N ARG A 125 -8.24 -0.22 7.77
CA ARG A 125 -9.58 -0.76 8.06
C ARG A 125 -9.78 -2.18 7.54
N ASN A 126 -9.00 -2.58 6.54
CA ASN A 126 -9.01 -3.90 5.92
C ASN A 126 -7.82 -4.77 6.37
N MET A 127 -7.00 -4.33 7.34
CA MET A 127 -5.84 -5.11 7.81
C MET A 127 -6.25 -6.50 8.32
N GLN A 128 -7.44 -6.65 8.91
CA GLN A 128 -7.97 -7.94 9.37
C GLN A 128 -9.10 -8.48 8.47
N ASN A 129 -9.22 -7.96 7.24
CA ASN A 129 -10.09 -8.55 6.24
C ASN A 129 -9.37 -9.78 5.65
N PHE A 130 -9.39 -10.90 6.37
CA PHE A 130 -8.62 -12.09 6.03
C PHE A 130 -8.98 -12.67 4.66
N SER A 131 -10.25 -12.58 4.26
CA SER A 131 -10.67 -12.98 2.91
C SER A 131 -9.98 -12.13 1.84
N LEU A 132 -9.92 -10.80 2.02
CA LEU A 132 -9.21 -9.91 1.11
C LEU A 132 -7.70 -10.18 1.10
N LEU A 133 -7.10 -10.44 2.27
CA LEU A 133 -5.67 -10.76 2.39
C LEU A 133 -5.30 -12.06 1.68
N ARG A 134 -6.17 -13.09 1.75
CA ARG A 134 -5.91 -14.34 1.04
C ARG A 134 -5.94 -14.15 -0.46
N GLU A 135 -6.97 -13.47 -0.97
CA GLU A 135 -7.10 -13.27 -2.42
C GLU A 135 -5.98 -12.39 -2.98
N VAL A 136 -5.58 -11.32 -2.27
CA VAL A 136 -4.42 -10.52 -2.70
C VAL A 136 -3.08 -11.29 -2.55
N GLY A 137 -3.02 -12.30 -1.69
CA GLY A 137 -1.89 -13.22 -1.57
C GLY A 137 -1.75 -14.19 -2.75
N ARG A 138 -2.78 -14.35 -3.58
CA ARG A 138 -2.76 -15.21 -4.77
C ARG A 138 -2.34 -14.49 -6.05
N VAL A 139 -2.22 -13.17 -6.01
CA VAL A 139 -1.79 -12.39 -7.17
C VAL A 139 -0.28 -12.17 -7.14
N ASN A 140 0.34 -12.10 -8.33
CA ASN A 140 1.76 -11.84 -8.48
C ASN A 140 2.04 -10.33 -8.54
N LYS A 141 1.81 -9.63 -7.43
CA LYS A 141 2.03 -8.19 -7.30
C LYS A 141 2.41 -7.81 -5.87
N PRO A 142 3.32 -6.85 -5.63
CA PRO A 142 3.62 -6.37 -4.30
C PRO A 142 2.40 -5.87 -3.53
N VAL A 143 2.30 -6.25 -2.25
CA VAL A 143 1.20 -5.89 -1.36
C VAL A 143 1.71 -5.07 -0.18
N MET A 144 1.25 -3.83 -0.06
CA MET A 144 1.48 -3.01 1.12
C MET A 144 0.36 -3.21 2.14
N VAL A 145 0.68 -3.73 3.32
CA VAL A 145 -0.26 -3.90 4.43
C VAL A 145 -0.07 -2.78 5.44
N LYS A 146 -1.05 -1.87 5.55
CA LYS A 146 -1.04 -0.83 6.58
C LYS A 146 -1.45 -1.39 7.94
N ARG A 147 -0.73 -0.99 9.00
CA ARG A 147 -1.12 -1.35 10.36
C ARG A 147 -2.54 -0.88 10.68
N GLY A 148 -3.30 -1.74 11.36
CA GLY A 148 -4.65 -1.49 11.82
C GLY A 148 -4.67 -0.40 12.88
N LEU A 149 -5.83 0.24 13.08
CA LEU A 149 -5.94 1.41 13.97
C LEU A 149 -5.54 1.13 15.42
N SER A 150 -5.67 -0.12 15.88
CA SER A 150 -5.32 -0.54 17.24
C SER A 150 -4.62 -1.90 17.25
N ALA A 151 -4.05 -2.29 16.12
CA ALA A 151 -3.39 -3.59 15.99
C ALA A 151 -2.06 -3.60 16.74
N THR A 152 -1.79 -4.70 17.43
CA THR A 152 -0.45 -5.04 17.92
C THR A 152 0.50 -5.36 16.75
N ILE A 153 1.81 -5.44 17.03
CA ILE A 153 2.78 -5.87 16.02
C ILE A 153 2.56 -7.32 15.61
N GLU A 154 2.24 -8.20 16.56
CA GLU A 154 1.92 -9.60 16.28
C GLU A 154 0.73 -9.71 15.33
N GLU A 155 -0.38 -9.02 15.58
CA GLU A 155 -1.55 -9.04 14.68
C GLU A 155 -1.24 -8.50 13.28
N TRP A 156 -0.31 -7.54 13.19
CA TRP A 156 0.10 -6.98 11.91
C TRP A 156 1.01 -7.92 11.12
N LEU A 157 1.95 -8.60 11.78
CA LEU A 157 2.77 -9.66 11.19
C LEU A 157 1.91 -10.85 10.78
N LEU A 158 0.90 -11.22 11.57
CA LEU A 158 -0.08 -12.23 11.20
C LEU A 158 -0.89 -11.82 9.97
N ALA A 159 -1.27 -10.55 9.84
CA ALA A 159 -1.92 -10.07 8.62
C ALA A 159 -1.03 -10.21 7.38
N ALA A 160 0.28 -9.97 7.50
CA ALA A 160 1.25 -10.27 6.45
C ALA A 160 1.38 -11.78 6.18
N GLU A 161 1.37 -12.60 7.23
CA GLU A 161 1.42 -14.07 7.14
C GLU A 161 0.28 -14.63 6.27
N TYR A 162 -0.93 -14.06 6.33
CA TYR A 162 -2.04 -14.46 5.45
C TYR A 162 -1.73 -14.26 3.96
N VAL A 163 -1.05 -13.17 3.61
CA VAL A 163 -0.63 -12.89 2.22
C VAL A 163 0.49 -13.85 1.81
N LEU A 164 1.47 -14.05 2.68
CA LEU A 164 2.62 -14.94 2.45
C LEU A 164 2.20 -16.41 2.31
N CYS A 165 1.21 -16.87 3.08
CA CYS A 165 0.70 -18.24 3.06
C CYS A 165 0.06 -18.63 1.73
N GLU A 166 -0.49 -17.67 0.99
CA GLU A 166 -1.12 -17.92 -0.32
C GLU A 166 -0.10 -17.88 -1.48
N GLY A 167 1.17 -17.57 -1.18
CA GLY A 167 2.29 -17.70 -2.12
C GLY A 167 2.96 -16.37 -2.50
N ASN A 168 2.34 -15.23 -2.24
CA ASN A 168 2.93 -13.92 -2.55
C ASN A 168 3.96 -13.51 -1.50
N ARG A 169 5.24 -13.47 -1.89
CA ARG A 169 6.38 -13.13 -1.04
C ARG A 169 6.74 -11.65 -1.01
N GLU A 170 6.02 -10.81 -1.74
CA GLU A 170 6.30 -9.39 -1.91
C GLU A 170 5.43 -8.53 -1.01
N VAL A 171 5.63 -8.63 0.31
CA VAL A 171 4.87 -7.87 1.30
C VAL A 171 5.65 -6.67 1.83
N ILE A 172 5.02 -5.50 1.84
CA ILE A 172 5.54 -4.23 2.39
C ILE A 172 4.71 -3.86 3.63
N LEU A 173 5.37 -3.63 4.75
CA LEU A 173 4.72 -3.14 5.97
C LEU A 173 4.73 -1.60 6.00
N CYS A 174 3.57 -0.99 6.22
CA CYS A 174 3.42 0.46 6.46
C CYS A 174 2.82 0.79 7.84
N GLU A 175 3.66 1.28 8.76
CA GLU A 175 3.24 1.93 10.02
C GLU A 175 2.53 3.25 9.70
N ARG A 176 1.48 3.59 10.45
CA ARG A 176 0.60 4.74 10.13
C ARG A 176 -0.05 5.42 11.34
N GLY A 177 0.40 5.07 12.53
CA GLY A 177 -0.10 5.46 13.83
C GLY A 177 -1.24 4.59 14.35
N ILE A 178 -1.25 4.40 15.66
CA ILE A 178 -2.29 3.72 16.42
C ILE A 178 -3.19 4.71 17.16
N ARG A 179 -4.41 4.28 17.46
CA ARG A 179 -5.35 5.01 18.30
C ARG A 179 -4.92 4.88 19.75
N THR A 180 -4.83 6.02 20.42
CA THR A 180 -4.51 6.13 21.84
C THR A 180 -5.55 7.02 22.52
N PHE A 181 -5.34 7.37 23.79
CA PHE A 181 -6.16 8.35 24.50
C PHE A 181 -5.84 9.80 24.11
N GLU A 182 -4.76 10.04 23.33
CA GLU A 182 -4.31 11.37 22.92
C GLU A 182 -5.31 12.03 21.95
N GLY A 183 -5.63 13.31 22.19
CA GLY A 183 -6.56 14.11 21.39
C GLY A 183 -5.91 15.14 20.47
N MET A 184 -4.63 15.49 20.68
CA MET A 184 -3.89 16.47 19.89
C MET A 184 -3.53 15.96 18.49
N THR A 185 -3.40 14.65 18.32
CA THR A 185 -3.06 14.02 17.05
C THR A 185 -4.16 13.07 16.61
N ARG A 186 -4.30 12.87 15.30
CA ARG A 186 -5.31 11.94 14.76
C ARG A 186 -5.06 10.49 15.18
N ASN A 187 -3.78 10.11 15.26
CA ASN A 187 -3.25 8.83 15.72
C ASN A 187 -1.83 9.09 16.25
N THR A 188 -1.36 8.30 17.20
CA THR A 188 0.01 8.36 17.72
C THR A 188 0.91 7.47 16.86
N VAL A 189 1.96 8.04 16.25
CA VAL A 189 2.94 7.27 15.48
C VAL A 189 3.80 6.44 16.43
N ASP A 190 3.84 5.12 16.21
CA ASP A 190 4.55 4.17 17.05
C ASP A 190 5.95 3.88 16.48
N ILE A 191 6.82 4.91 16.51
CA ILE A 191 8.14 4.87 15.85
C ILE A 191 9.07 3.78 16.43
N GLY A 192 8.88 3.42 17.69
CA GLY A 192 9.70 2.40 18.37
C GLY A 192 9.62 1.02 17.71
N GLN A 193 8.53 0.73 16.99
CA GLN A 193 8.33 -0.57 16.35
C GLN A 193 9.04 -0.73 15.00
N LEU A 194 9.61 0.34 14.44
CA LEU A 194 10.37 0.23 13.19
C LEU A 194 11.70 -0.54 13.36
N HIS A 195 12.15 -0.70 14.60
CA HIS A 195 13.38 -1.42 14.96
C HIS A 195 13.13 -2.84 15.49
N TYR A 196 11.88 -3.21 15.75
CA TYR A 196 11.49 -4.50 16.32
C TYR A 196 11.26 -5.53 15.21
#